data_AF-A0A0Q9S277-F1
#
_entry.id   AF-A0A0Q9S277-F1
#
_cell.length_a   1.000
_cell.length_b   1.000
_cell.length_c   1.000
_cell.angle_alpha   90.00
_cell.angle_beta   90.00
_cell.angle_gamma   90.00
#
_symmetry.space_group_name_H-M   'P 1'
#
loop_
_entity.id
_entity.type
_entity.pdbx_description
1 polymer ?
#
loop_
_entity_poly.entity_id
_entity_poly.type
_entity_poly.pdbx_seq_one_letter_code
_entity_poly.pdbx_strand_id
1 'polypeptide(L)' 'MLKLDSAHGGRADSWHIDVTFVDAYPQASILRAVVVPASGGDTVWANTAAAYEHLPSELRTLVDQLQLILSYLLKKPA' A
#
# COMPACT_ATOMS: atom_id res chain seq x y z
N MET A 1 1.69 -12.35 14.89
CA MET A 1 2.46 -11.45 14.01
C MET A 1 2.41 -12.02 12.60
N LEU A 2 1.88 -11.28 11.62
CA LEU A 2 1.88 -11.70 10.22
C LEU A 2 3.33 -11.63 9.70
N LYS A 3 3.89 -12.75 9.24
CA LYS A 3 5.25 -12.81 8.69
C LYS A 3 5.18 -12.75 7.17
N LEU A 4 5.69 -11.66 6.59
CA LEU A 4 5.91 -11.52 5.16
C LEU A 4 7.34 -11.97 4.85
N ASP A 5 7.49 -12.89 3.90
CA ASP A 5 8.78 -13.46 3.51
C ASP A 5 9.05 -13.23 2.02
N SER A 6 10.14 -12.52 1.73
CA SER A 6 10.59 -12.21 0.37
C SER A 6 11.51 -13.27 -0.22
N ALA A 7 11.78 -14.39 0.47
CA ALA A 7 12.69 -15.45 0.03
C ALA A 7 12.32 -16.04 -1.35
N HIS A 8 11.07 -15.89 -1.77
CA HIS A 8 10.59 -16.32 -3.09
C HIS A 8 10.74 -15.23 -4.18
N GLY A 9 11.51 -14.18 -3.94
CA GLY A 9 11.84 -13.16 -4.94
C GLY A 9 10.74 -12.14 -5.24
N GLY A 10 9.65 -12.13 -4.45
CA GLY A 10 8.55 -11.16 -4.61
C GLY A 10 8.99 -9.74 -4.31
N ARG A 11 8.68 -8.80 -5.21
CA ARG A 11 8.85 -7.35 -5.02
C ARG A 11 7.48 -6.71 -4.88
N ALA A 12 7.36 -5.73 -3.99
CA ALA A 12 6.16 -4.91 -3.88
C ALA A 12 6.25 -3.74 -4.87
N ASP A 13 6.11 -4.04 -6.16
CA ASP A 13 6.30 -3.10 -7.28
C ASP A 13 5.00 -2.42 -7.75
N SER A 14 3.89 -2.67 -7.05
CA SER A 14 2.58 -2.04 -7.27
C SER A 14 2.22 -1.13 -6.11
N TRP A 15 1.58 0.01 -6.39
CA TRP A 15 1.06 0.91 -5.34
C TRP A 15 0.10 0.18 -4.40
N HIS A 16 0.33 0.35 -3.09
CA HIS A 16 -0.50 -0.29 -2.05
C HIS A 16 -0.39 0.48 -0.73
N ILE A 17 -1.31 0.15 0.19
CA ILE A 17 -1.22 0.43 1.61
C ILE A 17 -1.16 -0.93 2.32
N ASP A 18 -0.27 -1.07 3.30
CA ASP A 18 -0.02 -2.33 3.99
C ASP A 18 -1.26 -2.84 4.74
N VAL A 19 -1.64 -4.10 4.47
CA VAL A 19 -2.57 -4.90 5.29
C VAL A 19 -3.92 -4.22 5.58
N THR A 20 -4.45 -3.44 4.64
CA THR A 20 -5.73 -2.72 4.80
C THR A 20 -6.99 -3.60 4.70
N PHE A 21 -6.83 -4.92 4.54
CA PHE A 21 -7.92 -5.90 4.48
C PHE A 21 -8.31 -6.48 5.86
N VAL A 22 -7.78 -5.92 6.94
CA VAL A 22 -8.18 -6.24 8.33
C VAL A 22 -8.53 -4.95 9.07
N ASP A 23 -9.43 -5.04 10.05
CA ASP A 23 -9.95 -3.86 10.76
C ASP A 23 -8.84 -3.09 11.52
N ALA A 24 -8.01 -3.81 12.27
CA ALA A 24 -6.89 -3.24 13.03
C ALA A 24 -5.61 -3.22 12.18
N TYR A 25 -5.65 -2.51 11.05
CA TYR A 25 -4.51 -2.36 10.15
C TYR A 25 -3.35 -1.60 10.81
N PRO A 26 -2.09 -1.83 10.40
CA PRO A 26 -0.94 -1.16 10.98
C PRO A 26 -0.94 0.35 10.67
N GLN A 27 -0.67 1.17 11.68
CA GLN A 27 -0.56 2.63 11.51
C GLN A 27 0.78 3.06 10.91
N ALA A 28 1.83 2.26 11.07
CA ALA A 28 3.17 2.53 10.56
C ALA A 28 3.97 1.24 10.36
N SER A 29 4.96 1.31 9.48
CA SER A 29 5.92 0.25 9.17
C SER A 29 7.35 0.78 9.33
N ILE A 30 8.27 -0.08 9.81
CA ILE A 30 9.71 0.20 9.82
C ILE A 30 10.36 -0.76 8.84
N LEU A 31 11.01 -0.23 7.81
CA LEU A 31 11.75 -1.01 6.82
C LEU A 31 13.26 -0.88 7.07
N ARG A 32 13.94 -2.02 7.14
CA ARG A 32 15.40 -2.09 7.23
C ARG A 32 15.94 -2.90 6.04
N ALA A 33 16.88 -2.33 5.31
CA ALA A 33 17.64 -3.06 4.32
C ALA A 33 18.63 -4.04 4.97
N VAL A 34 18.53 -5.32 4.60
CA VAL A 34 19.48 -6.38 5.00
C VAL A 34 20.47 -6.67 3.88
N VAL A 35 19.97 -6.74 2.65
CA VAL A 35 20.76 -6.88 1.41
C VAL A 35 20.21 -5.87 0.40
N VAL A 36 21.08 -5.13 -0.28
CA VAL A 36 20.73 -4.07 -1.25
C VAL A 36 21.37 -4.38 -2.60
N PRO A 37 20.64 -4.27 -3.73
CA PRO A 37 21.24 -4.46 -5.06
C PRO A 37 22.22 -3.33 -5.40
N ALA A 38 23.14 -3.59 -6.34
CA ALA A 38 24.12 -2.58 -6.77
C ALA A 38 23.49 -1.37 -7.47
N SER A 39 22.29 -1.53 -8.03
CA SER A 39 21.50 -0.47 -8.66
C SER A 39 20.00 -0.79 -8.62
N GLY A 40 19.17 0.25 -8.66
CA GLY A 40 17.72 0.16 -8.47
C GLY A 40 17.34 -0.28 -7.05
N GLY A 41 16.12 -0.82 -6.88
CA GLY A 41 15.64 -1.21 -5.55
C GLY A 41 14.99 -0.08 -4.75
N ASP A 42 14.74 1.06 -5.40
CA ASP A 42 14.13 2.23 -4.76
C ASP A 42 12.75 1.90 -4.19
N THR A 43 12.44 2.55 -3.09
CA THR A 43 11.09 2.60 -2.52
C THR A 43 10.60 4.04 -2.66
N VAL A 44 9.39 4.19 -3.19
CA VAL A 44 8.73 5.49 -3.33
C VAL A 44 7.42 5.48 -2.56
N TRP A 45 7.02 6.66 -2.08
CA TRP A 45 5.79 6.84 -1.31
C TRP A 45 4.96 7.97 -1.93
N ALA A 46 3.64 7.86 -1.78
CA ALA A 46 2.69 8.89 -2.15
C ALA A 46 1.97 9.42 -0.92
N ASN A 47 1.74 10.73 -0.84
CA ASN A 47 0.99 11.35 0.25
C ASN A 47 -0.50 11.37 -0.11
N THR A 48 -1.29 10.48 0.49
CA THR A 48 -2.73 10.37 0.25
C THR A 48 -3.54 11.51 0.88
N ALA A 49 -3.06 12.12 1.96
CA ALA A 49 -3.70 13.29 2.56
C ALA A 49 -3.60 14.49 1.61
N ALA A 50 -2.39 14.78 1.10
CA ALA A 50 -2.20 15.82 0.10
C ALA A 50 -2.98 15.52 -1.19
N ALA A 51 -3.03 14.27 -1.64
CA ALA A 51 -3.83 13.90 -2.82
C ALA A 51 -5.31 14.24 -2.64
N TYR A 52 -5.88 13.94 -1.46
CA TYR A 52 -7.27 14.25 -1.12
C TYR A 52 -7.51 15.77 -1.00
N GLU A 53 -6.58 16.52 -0.41
CA GLU A 53 -6.66 17.98 -0.31
C GLU A 53 -6.66 18.70 -1.67
N HIS A 54 -5.97 18.14 -2.66
CA HIS A 54 -5.88 18.69 -4.02
C HIS A 54 -6.99 18.20 -4.96
N LEU A 55 -7.95 17.39 -4.49
CA LEU A 55 -9.08 16.98 -5.32
C LEU A 55 -9.97 18.20 -5.66
N PRO A 56 -10.46 18.30 -6.91
CA PRO A 56 -11.60 19.15 -7.23
C PRO A 56 -12.77 18.88 -6.28
N SER A 57 -13.54 19.92 -5.96
CA SER A 57 -14.59 19.87 -4.95
C SER A 57 -15.64 18.77 -5.20
N GLU A 58 -15.94 18.52 -6.47
CA GLU A 58 -16.89 17.53 -6.95
C GLU A 58 -16.37 16.11 -6.71
N LEU A 59 -15.07 15.88 -6.97
CA LEU A 59 -14.44 14.58 -6.71
C LEU A 59 -14.27 14.32 -5.23
N ARG A 60 -13.94 15.35 -4.43
CA ARG A 60 -13.86 15.23 -2.98
C ARG A 60 -15.22 14.81 -2.39
N THR A 61 -16.29 15.49 -2.81
CA THR A 61 -17.67 15.16 -2.38
C THR A 61 -18.06 13.75 -2.78
N LEU A 62 -17.66 13.30 -3.98
CA LEU A 62 -17.90 11.93 -4.42
C LEU A 62 -17.19 10.92 -3.53
N VAL A 63 -15.88 11.06 -3.31
CA VAL A 63 -15.11 10.05 -2.57
C VAL A 63 -15.48 10.00 -1.08
N ASP A 64 -15.98 11.09 -0.51
CA ASP A 64 -16.50 11.13 0.87
C ASP A 64 -17.71 10.20 1.10
N GLN A 65 -18.41 9.82 0.03
CA GLN A 65 -19.58 8.94 0.08
C GLN A 65 -19.28 7.50 -0.34
N LEU A 66 -18.04 7.21 -0.76
CA LEU A 66 -17.66 5.89 -1.23
C LEU A 66 -17.10 5.04 -0.09
N GLN A 67 -17.43 3.74 -0.14
CA GLN A 67 -16.82 2.72 0.70
C GLN A 67 -16.07 1.74 -0.19
N LEU A 68 -14.88 1.32 0.28
CA LEU A 68 -14.03 0.38 -0.44
C LEU A 68 -14.01 -0.96 0.27
N ILE A 69 -14.22 -2.05 -0.47
CA ILE A 69 -14.03 -3.41 0.04
C ILE A 69 -12.60 -3.83 -0.26
N LEU A 70 -11.81 -4.05 0.80
CA LEU A 70 -10.41 -4.46 0.71
C LEU A 70 -10.29 -5.93 1.08
N SER A 71 -9.75 -6.74 0.17
CA SER A 71 -9.52 -8.16 0.40
C SER A 71 -8.14 -8.61 -0.04
N TYR A 72 -7.59 -9.59 0.68
CA TYR A 72 -6.31 -10.21 0.34
C TYR A 72 -6.43 -11.16 -0.87
N LEU A 73 -7.58 -11.81 -1.03
CA LEU A 73 -7.77 -12.90 -2.00
C LEU A 73 -7.96 -12.44 -3.45
N LEU A 74 -8.29 -11.17 -3.68
CA LEU A 74 -8.41 -10.60 -5.04
C LEU A 74 -7.06 -10.27 -5.69
N LYS A 75 -5.92 -10.49 -5.01
CA LYS A 75 -4.57 -10.23 -5.54
C LYS A 75 -3.85 -11.46 -6.12
N LYS A 76 -4.41 -12.67 -6.05
CA LYS A 76 -3.82 -13.86 -6.70
C LYS A 76 -4.42 -14.03 -8.11
N PRO A 77 -3.63 -14.07 -9.20
CA PRO A 77 -4.13 -14.63 -10.44
C PRO A 77 -4.44 -16.12 -10.23
N ALA A 78 -5.45 -16.62 -10.94
CA ALA A 78 -5.73 -18.05 -11.06
C ALA A 78 -4.54 -18.79 -11.69
#